data_AF-A0A5C5WQD0-F1
#
_entry.id   AF-A0A5C5WQD0-F1
#
_cell.length_a   1.000
_cell.length_b   1.000
_cell.length_c   1.000
_cell.angle_alpha   90.00
_cell.angle_beta   90.00
_cell.angle_gamma   90.00
#
_symmetry.space_group_name_H-M   'P 1'
#
loop_
_entity.id
_entity.type
_entity.pdbx_description
1 polymer ?
#
loop_
_entity_poly.entity_id
_entity_poly.type
_entity_poly.pdbx_seq_one_letter_code
_entity_poly.pdbx_strand_id
1 'polypeptide(L)'
;MLAGERYDPADPEVVEARMLARERYHAFNHSHPRDVELRRTLIAEIFGRHGEGVTIEPPFRCDDGTHIFLGNHVYFNMDCVILDVCSVQIGDHVFIAPGVHIYTATHPLEAAIDFSFAGPFRKRRWAQSPFSERANPAGTGSLRSLDR
;
A
#
# COMPACT_ATOMS: atom_id res chain seq x y z
N MET A 1 -10.19 1.44 -8.24
CA MET A 1 -8.80 1.52 -7.75
C MET A 1 -8.33 0.18 -7.17
N LEU A 2 -8.76 -0.20 -5.97
CA LEU A 2 -8.30 -1.42 -5.28
C LEU A 2 -8.52 -2.74 -6.02
N ALA A 3 -9.53 -2.81 -6.90
CA ALA A 3 -9.77 -3.97 -7.76
C ALA A 3 -8.84 -4.03 -9.00
N GLY A 4 -7.89 -3.09 -9.15
CA GLY A 4 -7.06 -2.94 -10.36
C GLY A 4 -7.80 -2.33 -11.55
N GLU A 5 -9.07 -1.96 -11.39
CA GLU A 5 -9.86 -1.29 -12.42
C GLU A 5 -9.52 0.20 -12.53
N ARG A 6 -9.72 0.77 -13.72
CA ARG A 6 -9.62 2.20 -13.96
C ARG A 6 -10.49 2.97 -12.95
N TYR A 7 -9.95 4.06 -12.45
CA TYR A 7 -10.61 4.92 -11.49
C TYR A 7 -10.36 6.37 -11.87
N ASP A 8 -11.12 7.24 -11.21
CA ASP A 8 -11.07 8.66 -11.48
C ASP A 8 -10.18 9.37 -10.44
N PRO A 9 -8.99 9.88 -10.79
CA PRO A 9 -8.00 10.34 -9.80
C PRO A 9 -8.34 11.67 -9.11
N ALA A 10 -9.40 12.34 -9.56
CA ALA A 10 -9.98 13.55 -8.98
C ALA A 10 -11.44 13.34 -8.55
N ASP A 11 -11.86 12.07 -8.40
CA ASP A 11 -13.00 11.76 -7.56
C ASP A 11 -12.80 12.45 -6.20
N PRO A 12 -13.78 13.21 -5.68
CA PRO A 12 -13.65 13.94 -4.43
C PRO A 12 -13.19 13.07 -3.26
N GLU A 13 -13.64 11.82 -3.16
CA GLU A 13 -13.24 10.92 -2.07
C GLU A 13 -11.73 10.58 -2.15
N VAL A 14 -11.24 10.34 -3.37
CA VAL A 14 -9.82 10.07 -3.63
C VAL A 14 -8.96 11.30 -3.34
N VAL A 15 -9.45 12.50 -3.71
CA VAL A 15 -8.75 13.76 -3.45
C VAL A 15 -8.63 14.01 -1.95
N GLU A 16 -9.74 13.87 -1.21
CA GLU A 16 -9.75 14.07 0.24
C GLU A 16 -8.84 13.05 0.96
N ALA A 17 -8.89 11.78 0.57
CA ALA A 17 -8.00 10.76 1.14
C ALA A 17 -6.51 11.09 0.91
N ARG A 18 -6.16 11.53 -0.30
CA ARG A 18 -4.81 11.99 -0.63
C ARG A 18 -4.39 13.21 0.19
N MET A 19 -5.30 14.16 0.42
CA MET A 19 -5.01 15.34 1.22
C MET A 19 -4.77 14.98 2.69
N LEU A 20 -5.57 14.09 3.26
CA LEU A 20 -5.38 13.59 4.61
C LEU A 20 -4.03 12.86 4.77
N ALA A 21 -3.64 12.04 3.78
CA ALA A 21 -2.32 11.40 3.76
C ALA A 21 -1.18 12.43 3.80
N ARG A 22 -1.31 13.49 3.00
CA ARG A 22 -0.35 14.61 2.95
C ARG A 22 -0.22 15.32 4.28
N GLU A 23 -1.32 15.57 4.96
CA GLU A 23 -1.32 16.19 6.29
C GLU A 23 -0.58 15.31 7.31
N ARG A 24 -0.86 14.01 7.32
CA ARG A 24 -0.25 13.04 8.24
C ARG A 24 1.26 12.93 8.04
N TYR A 25 1.71 12.65 6.81
CA TYR A 25 3.15 12.55 6.57
C TYR A 25 3.84 13.92 6.67
N HIS A 26 3.14 15.03 6.44
CA HIS A 26 3.69 16.37 6.67
C HIS A 26 4.00 16.59 8.15
N ALA A 27 3.05 16.28 9.04
CA ALA A 27 3.26 16.35 10.47
C ALA A 27 4.42 15.45 10.91
N PHE A 28 4.49 14.22 10.39
CA PHE A 28 5.60 13.29 10.67
C PHE A 28 6.95 13.85 10.22
N ASN A 29 7.05 14.28 8.96
CA ASN A 29 8.31 14.75 8.37
C ASN A 29 8.85 16.02 9.05
N HIS A 30 7.99 16.84 9.65
CA HIS A 30 8.39 18.07 10.34
C HIS A 30 8.44 17.93 11.88
N SER A 31 8.13 16.75 12.42
CA SER A 31 8.27 16.45 13.85
C SER A 31 9.74 16.43 14.27
N HIS A 32 10.04 16.86 15.50
CA HIS A 32 11.40 16.89 16.01
C HIS A 32 11.92 15.45 16.25
N PRO A 33 13.21 15.14 15.95
CA PRO A 33 13.75 13.79 16.05
C PRO A 33 13.76 13.18 17.45
N ARG A 34 13.62 14.00 18.50
CA ARG A 34 13.51 13.53 19.89
C ARG A 34 12.08 13.28 20.36
N ASP A 35 11.06 13.61 19.55
CA ASP A 35 9.66 13.43 19.92
C ASP A 35 9.20 12.01 19.53
N VAL A 36 9.78 11.01 20.19
CA VAL A 36 9.62 9.58 19.86
C VAL A 36 8.17 9.15 19.91
N GLU A 37 7.42 9.53 20.95
CA GLU A 37 6.02 9.18 21.13
C GLU A 37 5.14 9.81 20.06
N LEU A 38 5.40 11.08 19.71
CA LEU A 38 4.68 11.77 18.65
C LEU A 38 4.90 11.08 17.31
N ARG A 39 6.17 10.78 16.96
CA ARG A 39 6.51 10.07 15.73
C ARG A 39 5.85 8.70 15.66
N ARG A 40 5.79 7.97 16.77
CA ARG A 40 5.11 6.67 16.84
C ARG A 40 3.61 6.80 16.55
N THR A 41 2.94 7.80 17.12
CA THR A 41 1.53 8.08 16.86
C THR A 41 1.29 8.45 15.40
N LEU A 42 2.12 9.35 14.85
CA LEU A 42 1.99 9.77 13.45
C LEU A 42 2.24 8.63 12.47
N ILE A 43 3.20 7.74 12.73
CA ILE A 43 3.40 6.51 11.95
C ILE A 43 2.13 5.65 11.96
N ALA A 44 1.50 5.48 13.12
CA ALA A 44 0.27 4.69 13.24
C ALA A 44 -0.91 5.31 12.47
N GLU A 45 -0.92 6.63 12.31
CA GLU A 45 -1.96 7.35 11.54
C GLU A 45 -1.72 7.32 10.03
N ILE A 46 -0.47 7.19 9.58
CA ILE A 46 -0.12 7.15 8.15
C ILE A 46 -0.57 5.82 7.52
N PHE A 47 -0.30 4.68 8.17
CA PHE A 47 -0.48 3.36 7.56
C PHE A 47 -1.84 2.74 7.87
N GLY A 48 -2.39 2.00 6.89
CA GLY A 48 -3.62 1.22 7.12
C GLY A 48 -3.44 0.14 8.19
N ARG A 49 -2.25 -0.45 8.27
CA ARG A 49 -1.84 -1.35 9.36
C ARG A 49 -0.32 -1.39 9.48
N HIS A 50 0.19 -1.51 10.70
CA HIS A 50 1.59 -1.83 10.94
C HIS A 50 1.75 -2.84 12.09
N GLY A 51 2.83 -3.62 12.05
CA GLY A 51 3.26 -4.46 13.15
C GLY A 51 4.07 -3.70 14.20
N GLU A 52 4.70 -4.45 15.09
CA GLU A 52 5.61 -3.91 16.10
C GLU A 52 6.97 -3.54 15.49
N GLY A 53 7.70 -2.60 16.10
CA GLY A 53 9.07 -2.28 15.69
C GLY A 53 9.19 -1.62 14.31
N VAL A 54 8.14 -0.97 13.80
CA VAL A 54 8.24 -0.17 12.56
C VAL A 54 8.97 1.14 12.84
N THR A 55 9.99 1.41 12.03
CA THR A 55 10.81 2.63 12.10
C THR A 55 10.94 3.25 10.73
N ILE A 56 10.80 4.58 10.66
CA ILE A 56 10.85 5.34 9.41
C ILE A 56 11.74 6.55 9.62
N GLU A 57 12.70 6.72 8.72
CA GLU A 57 13.49 7.94 8.65
C GLU A 57 12.80 8.94 7.72
N PRO A 58 12.49 10.17 8.21
CA PRO A 58 11.94 11.20 7.36
C PRO A 58 13.00 11.71 6.35
N PRO A 59 12.57 12.20 5.17
CA PRO A 59 11.19 12.33 4.76
C PRO A 59 10.60 11.03 4.18
N PHE A 60 9.34 10.76 4.50
CA PHE A 60 8.52 9.70 3.90
C PHE A 60 7.31 10.33 3.20
N ARG A 61 6.89 9.77 2.06
CA ARG A 61 5.70 10.22 1.32
C ARG A 61 4.88 9.04 0.80
N CYS A 62 3.56 9.19 0.82
CA CYS A 62 2.63 8.25 0.20
C CYS A 62 1.47 8.94 -0.53
N ASP A 63 0.68 8.20 -1.31
CA ASP A 63 -0.51 8.76 -1.98
C ASP A 63 -1.71 8.79 -1.03
N ASP A 64 -2.00 7.67 -0.36
CA ASP A 64 -3.12 7.51 0.58
C ASP A 64 -2.64 7.06 1.98
N GLY A 65 -1.66 6.16 2.01
CA GLY A 65 -1.13 5.56 3.23
C GLY A 65 -1.97 4.41 3.77
N THR A 66 -3.30 4.48 3.64
CA THR A 66 -4.20 3.45 4.20
C THR A 66 -4.18 2.13 3.45
N HIS A 67 -3.58 2.09 2.24
CA HIS A 67 -3.39 0.85 1.48
C HIS A 67 -2.04 0.16 1.71
N ILE A 68 -1.23 0.69 2.61
CA ILE A 68 0.07 0.14 2.97
C ILE A 68 -0.06 -0.67 4.27
N PHE A 69 0.35 -1.93 4.20
CA PHE A 69 0.29 -2.87 5.31
C PHE A 69 1.69 -3.38 5.62
N LEU A 70 2.17 -3.06 6.81
CA LEU A 70 3.51 -3.42 7.29
C LEU A 70 3.44 -4.58 8.28
N GLY A 71 4.36 -5.52 8.15
CA GLY A 71 4.64 -6.55 9.15
C GLY A 71 5.40 -5.98 10.37
N ASN A 72 6.03 -6.87 11.12
CA ASN A 72 6.87 -6.55 12.28
C ASN A 72 8.31 -6.23 11.85
N HIS A 73 8.97 -5.33 12.58
CA HIS A 73 10.38 -4.97 12.38
C HIS A 73 10.70 -4.50 10.96
N VAL A 74 9.88 -3.58 10.44
CA VAL A 74 10.11 -2.92 9.15
C VAL A 74 10.88 -1.62 9.36
N TYR A 75 11.95 -1.44 8.59
CA TYR A 75 12.75 -0.23 8.60
C TYR A 75 12.72 0.46 7.23
N PHE A 76 12.30 1.71 7.20
CA PHE A 76 12.43 2.59 6.05
C PHE A 76 13.53 3.61 6.29
N ASN A 77 14.50 3.66 5.38
CA ASN A 77 15.53 4.69 5.39
C ASN A 77 15.02 5.99 4.71
N MET A 78 15.84 7.05 4.68
CA MET A 78 15.41 8.38 4.21
C MET A 78 14.88 8.36 2.78
N ASP A 79 14.00 9.32 2.46
CA ASP A 79 13.51 9.62 1.11
C ASP A 79 12.69 8.51 0.43
N CYS A 80 12.06 7.63 1.21
CA CYS A 80 11.16 6.62 0.65
C CYS A 80 9.83 7.24 0.15
N VAL A 81 9.34 6.74 -0.99
CA VAL A 81 8.06 7.15 -1.59
C VAL A 81 7.24 5.94 -1.98
N ILE A 82 5.97 5.89 -1.55
CA ILE A 82 5.05 4.80 -1.91
C ILE A 82 3.79 5.37 -2.56
N LEU A 83 3.59 5.12 -3.85
CA LEU A 83 2.31 5.45 -4.52
C LEU A 83 1.37 4.25 -4.39
N ASP A 84 0.55 4.25 -3.33
CA ASP A 84 -0.32 3.16 -2.88
C ASP A 84 -1.77 3.32 -3.35
N VAL A 85 -1.93 3.58 -4.65
CA VAL A 85 -3.22 3.48 -5.36
C VAL A 85 -3.81 2.08 -5.17
N CYS A 86 -3.00 1.04 -5.26
CA CYS A 86 -3.38 -0.33 -4.89
C CYS A 86 -2.65 -0.78 -3.61
N SER A 87 -3.10 -1.90 -3.04
CA SER A 87 -2.53 -2.45 -1.80
C SER A 87 -1.03 -2.74 -1.92
N VAL A 88 -0.27 -2.27 -0.94
CA VAL A 88 1.16 -2.58 -0.76
C VAL A 88 1.32 -3.40 0.52
N GLN A 89 1.90 -4.59 0.41
CA GLN A 89 2.18 -5.45 1.56
C GLN A 89 3.69 -5.63 1.73
N ILE A 90 4.19 -5.25 2.90
CA ILE A 90 5.59 -5.44 3.30
C ILE A 90 5.59 -6.40 4.48
N GLY A 91 6.34 -7.50 4.35
CA GLY A 91 6.42 -8.55 5.35
C GLY A 91 7.24 -8.19 6.59
N ASP A 92 7.57 -9.20 7.38
CA ASP A 92 8.37 -9.04 8.60
C ASP A 92 9.88 -8.91 8.30
N HIS A 93 10.61 -8.19 9.16
CA HIS A 93 12.07 -8.05 9.11
C HIS A 93 12.61 -7.48 7.79
N VAL A 94 11.90 -6.50 7.23
CA VAL A 94 12.27 -5.87 5.96
C VAL A 94 13.02 -4.56 6.19
N PHE A 95 14.15 -4.40 5.51
CA PHE A 95 14.93 -3.16 5.46
C PHE A 95 14.85 -2.54 4.07
N ILE A 96 14.38 -1.30 4.01
CA ILE A 96 14.21 -0.54 2.77
C ILE A 96 15.26 0.56 2.75
N ALA A 97 16.12 0.52 1.72
CA ALA A 97 17.25 1.43 1.56
C ALA A 97 16.82 2.88 1.26
N PRO A 98 17.72 3.86 1.36
CA PRO A 98 17.41 5.26 1.05
C PRO A 98 16.94 5.44 -0.39
N GLY A 99 15.97 6.33 -0.59
CA GLY A 99 15.47 6.68 -1.93
C GLY A 99 14.74 5.55 -2.67
N VAL A 100 14.32 4.50 -1.96
CA VAL A 100 13.51 3.43 -2.57
C VAL A 100 12.10 3.92 -2.80
N HIS A 101 11.62 3.71 -4.03
CA HIS A 101 10.28 4.07 -4.43
C HIS A 101 9.47 2.85 -4.86
N ILE A 102 8.22 2.76 -4.40
CA ILE A 102 7.29 1.66 -4.71
C ILE A 102 6.05 2.27 -5.35
N TYR A 103 5.74 1.88 -6.59
CA TYR A 103 4.64 2.47 -7.36
C TYR A 103 3.64 1.41 -7.79
N THR A 104 2.38 1.61 -7.39
CA THR A 104 1.25 0.80 -7.87
C THR A 104 0.38 1.54 -8.89
N ALA A 105 0.54 2.86 -8.99
CA ALA A 105 -0.14 3.70 -9.96
C ALA A 105 0.40 3.48 -11.38
N THR A 106 -0.48 3.51 -12.37
CA THR A 106 -0.12 3.49 -13.79
C THR A 106 -1.01 4.44 -14.57
N HIS A 107 -0.52 4.90 -15.72
CA HIS A 107 -1.29 5.68 -16.69
C HIS A 107 -1.51 4.87 -17.97
N PRO A 108 -2.58 5.13 -18.72
CA PRO A 108 -2.70 4.63 -20.09
C PRO A 108 -1.51 5.12 -20.94
N LEU A 109 -0.99 4.26 -21.81
CA LEU A 109 0.14 4.61 -22.69
C LEU A 109 -0.26 5.54 -23.83
N GLU A 110 -1.53 5.49 -24.24
CA GLU A 110 -2.08 6.32 -25.31
C GLU A 110 -2.53 7.67 -24.74
N ALA A 111 -1.82 8.74 -25.11
CA ALA A 111 -2.11 10.10 -24.65
C ALA A 111 -3.51 10.61 -25.04
N ALA A 112 -4.12 10.02 -26.07
CA ALA A 112 -5.46 10.35 -26.56
C ALA A 112 -6.60 9.64 -25.80
N ILE A 113 -6.27 8.79 -24.82
CA ILE A 113 -7.26 8.37 -23.83
C ILE A 113 -7.51 9.59 -22.96
N ASP A 114 -8.49 10.36 -23.41
CA ASP A 114 -8.96 11.56 -22.75
C ASP A 114 -9.28 11.24 -21.30
N PHE A 115 -8.57 11.90 -20.38
CA PHE A 115 -8.89 11.90 -18.96
C PHE A 115 -10.16 12.72 -18.69
N SER A 116 -11.02 12.99 -19.69
CA SER A 116 -12.33 13.58 -19.49
C SER A 116 -13.22 12.64 -18.66
N PHE A 117 -13.05 12.78 -17.35
CA PHE A 117 -14.08 12.84 -16.33
C PHE A 117 -15.49 12.96 -16.92
N ALA A 118 -16.40 12.11 -16.46
CA ALA A 118 -17.83 12.08 -16.75
C ALA A 118 -18.28 11.37 -18.05
N GLY A 119 -18.17 10.04 -18.04
CA GLY A 119 -19.09 9.16 -18.78
C GLY A 119 -19.67 8.11 -17.83
N PRO A 120 -20.94 7.68 -17.96
CA PRO A 120 -21.52 6.73 -17.02
C PRO A 120 -20.72 5.44 -17.09
N PHE A 121 -20.04 5.10 -15.99
CA PHE A 121 -19.29 3.86 -15.84
C PHE A 121 -20.25 2.68 -16.01
N ARG A 122 -20.44 2.23 -17.26
CA ARG A 122 -21.10 0.98 -17.56
C ARG A 122 -20.15 -0.11 -17.08
N LYS A 123 -20.54 -0.84 -16.03
CA LYS A 123 -19.91 -2.06 -15.54
C LYS A 123 -19.72 -3.06 -16.71
N ARG A 124 -18.66 -2.92 -17.49
CA ARG A 124 -18.16 -3.99 -18.35
C ARG A 124 -17.21 -4.78 -17.49
N ARG A 125 -17.73 -5.93 -17.04
CA ARG A 125 -17.01 -6.99 -16.36
C ARG A 125 -15.78 -7.35 -17.21
N TRP A 126 -14.61 -6.87 -16.82
CA TRP A 126 -13.37 -7.35 -17.40
C TRP A 126 -13.07 -8.73 -16.81
N ALA A 127 -12.80 -9.69 -17.69
CA ALA A 127 -12.57 -11.08 -17.34
C ALA A 127 -11.42 -11.20 -16.34
N GLN A 128 -11.60 -12.11 -15.40
CA GLN A 128 -10.67 -12.42 -14.31
C GLN A 128 -9.24 -12.63 -14.83
N SER A 129 -8.30 -11.92 -14.21
CA SER A 129 -6.87 -12.23 -14.32
C SER A 129 -6.61 -13.64 -13.76
N PRO A 130 -5.80 -14.48 -14.42
CA PRO A 130 -5.60 -15.88 -14.04
C PRO A 130 -4.70 -16.08 -12.80
N PHE A 131 -4.42 -15.02 -12.04
CA PHE A 131 -3.46 -15.07 -10.93
C PHE A 131 -4.03 -15.60 -9.60
N SER A 132 -5.30 -16.00 -9.53
CA SER A 132 -5.91 -16.52 -8.28
C SER A 132 -5.84 -18.04 -8.09
N GLU A 133 -5.18 -18.81 -8.95
CA GLU A 133 -5.26 -20.30 -8.92
C GLU A 133 -3.96 -21.04 -8.59
N ARG A 134 -2.98 -20.44 -7.90
CA ARG A 134 -1.84 -21.20 -7.37
C ARG A 134 -1.56 -20.93 -5.90
N ALA A 135 -2.39 -21.52 -5.05
CA ALA A 135 -2.05 -21.83 -3.67
C ALA A 135 -2.15 -23.36 -3.45
N ASN A 136 -0.97 -24.00 -3.52
CA ASN A 136 -0.52 -25.22 -2.83
C ASN A 136 -1.28 -26.56 -2.95
N PRO A 137 -0.71 -27.60 -3.60
CA PRO A 137 -1.11 -29.00 -3.44
C PRO A 137 -0.12 -29.76 -2.53
N ALA A 138 -0.40 -29.81 -1.23
CA ALA A 138 0.20 -30.76 -0.28
C ALA A 138 -0.63 -30.69 1.02
N GLY A 139 -1.12 -31.76 1.65
CA GLY A 139 -1.13 -33.17 1.35
C GLY A 139 -2.02 -33.83 2.40
N THR A 140 -2.96 -34.67 1.98
CA THR A 140 -3.74 -35.53 2.89
C THR A 140 -3.34 -36.97 2.61
N GLY A 141 -2.19 -37.34 3.17
CA GLY A 141 -1.75 -38.72 3.26
C GLY A 141 -2.65 -39.50 4.23
N SER A 142 -3.31 -40.52 3.69
CA SER A 142 -4.03 -41.56 4.40
C SER A 142 -3.13 -42.22 5.47
N LEU A 143 -3.47 -42.03 6.74
CA LEU A 143 -2.96 -42.87 7.83
C LEU A 143 -3.80 -44.15 7.87
N ARG A 144 -3.24 -45.23 7.29
CA ARG A 144 -3.70 -46.59 7.57
C ARG A 144 -3.12 -47.06 8.89
N SER A 145 -4.02 -47.56 9.73
CA SER A 145 -3.79 -48.52 10.82
C SER A 145 -2.72 -49.57 10.50
N LEU A 146 -1.87 -49.90 11.48
CA LEU A 146 -1.50 -51.28 11.82
C LEU A 146 -0.67 -51.33 13.11
N ASP A 147 -1.01 -52.34 13.91
CA ASP A 147 -0.47 -52.73 15.22
C ASP A 147 1.02 -53.09 15.21
N ARG A 148 1.73 -52.72 16.30
CA ARG A 148 2.44 -53.60 17.26
C ARG A 148 3.42 -52.82 18.12
#